data_AF-A0AA92TJA6-F1
#
_entry.id   AF-A0AA92TJA6-F1
#
_cell.length_a   1.000
_cell.length_b   1.000
_cell.length_c   1.000
_cell.angle_alpha   90.00
_cell.angle_beta   90.00
_cell.angle_gamma   90.00
#
_symmetry.space_group_name_H-M   'P 1'
#
loop_
_entity.id
_entity.type
_entity.pdbx_description
1 polymer ?
#
loop_
_entity_poly.entity_id
_entity_poly.type
_entity_poly.pdbx_seq_one_letter_code
_entity_poly.pdbx_strand_id
1 'polypeptide(L)'
;MKKALLYIIGMAAAMTSCVSYEAEDFTGHTLPRKTGYSTGVTNDWLYFDLKTGHRYNVLNPNQSVIAYIDGKPIEEYFHYKGTAKLVKYWSEGVQKNIFEDAERDENGDTIFTKNQATGKLTYKTVKRQANSILVMENKEDDPNTMAYPATEWDLAFDGYQLRTNSGTSGIGKGGAADLGYGEYDKWTSKAQVDAYLAEHNMTFAVDDSASVYVTMSQNDWNKYCIDNKLDMNENPWFDPNNGPAKQLVSGNPVLEKAMTFSGPPPVYTPSFHTYVIRSWDGERYYKLQIISWYDANVQIGDEGGRISYYLDELK
;
A
#
# COMPACT_ATOMS: atom_id res chain seq x y z
N MET A 1 60.47 35.90 -3.37
CA MET A 1 59.00 35.82 -3.12
C MET A 1 58.23 35.04 -4.21
N LYS A 2 58.78 33.95 -4.77
CA LYS A 2 58.07 33.10 -5.75
C LYS A 2 58.09 31.60 -5.45
N LYS A 3 58.80 31.17 -4.40
CA LYS A 3 58.87 29.74 -3.99
C LYS A 3 58.02 29.39 -2.75
N ALA A 4 57.64 30.37 -1.93
CA ALA A 4 56.79 30.17 -0.76
C ALA A 4 55.28 30.15 -1.10
N LEU A 5 54.87 30.77 -2.22
CA LEU A 5 53.47 30.82 -2.64
C LEU A 5 52.99 29.51 -3.31
N LEU A 6 53.91 28.74 -3.89
CA LEU A 6 53.62 27.45 -4.54
C LEU A 6 53.37 26.31 -3.54
N TYR A 7 53.94 26.38 -2.33
CA TYR A 7 53.69 25.36 -1.30
C TYR A 7 52.33 25.53 -0.60
N ILE A 8 51.80 26.76 -0.50
CA ILE A 8 50.49 27.02 0.11
C ILE A 8 49.35 26.64 -0.86
N ILE A 9 49.56 26.77 -2.16
CA ILE A 9 48.57 26.35 -3.18
C ILE A 9 48.60 24.82 -3.41
N GLY A 10 49.74 24.17 -3.20
CA GLY A 10 49.86 22.70 -3.29
C GLY A 10 49.26 21.92 -2.11
N MET A 11 49.19 22.51 -0.91
CA MET A 11 48.56 21.89 0.26
C MET A 11 47.05 22.14 0.37
N ALA A 12 46.52 23.17 -0.29
CA ALA A 12 45.08 23.44 -0.33
C ALA A 12 44.31 22.53 -1.31
N ALA A 13 45.01 21.92 -2.28
CA ALA A 13 44.41 21.05 -3.29
C ALA A 13 44.27 19.57 -2.84
N ALA A 14 44.74 19.21 -1.65
CA ALA A 14 44.68 17.83 -1.13
C ALA A 14 43.50 17.58 -0.16
N MET A 15 42.63 18.57 0.07
CA MET A 15 41.41 18.44 0.86
C MET A 15 40.13 18.57 0.03
N THR A 16 40.16 18.12 -1.23
CA THR A 16 38.93 17.58 -1.83
C THR A 16 38.69 16.22 -1.21
N SER A 17 38.20 16.21 0.02
CA SER A 17 37.40 15.09 0.50
C SER A 17 36.18 15.06 -0.42
N CYS A 18 36.28 14.34 -1.52
CA CYS A 18 35.12 13.65 -2.05
C CYS A 18 34.63 12.82 -0.87
N VAL A 19 33.65 13.34 -0.14
CA VAL A 19 32.84 12.51 0.73
C VAL A 19 32.12 11.61 -0.27
N SER A 20 32.71 10.46 -0.58
CA SER A 20 31.90 9.33 -1.01
C SER A 20 30.99 9.11 0.18
N TYR A 21 29.75 9.56 0.04
CA TYR A 21 28.68 9.01 0.84
C TYR A 21 28.67 7.53 0.44
N GLU A 22 29.43 6.70 1.14
CA GLU A 22 29.13 5.28 1.26
C GLU A 22 27.85 5.24 2.08
N ALA A 23 26.74 5.66 1.45
CA ALA A 23 25.43 5.29 1.94
C ALA A 23 25.45 3.77 1.95
N GLU A 24 25.26 3.17 3.12
CA GLU A 24 25.10 1.73 3.22
C GLU A 24 24.03 1.30 2.21
N ASP A 25 24.31 0.19 1.50
CA ASP A 25 23.37 -0.33 0.52
C ASP A 25 22.00 -0.54 1.21
N PHE A 26 20.93 -0.05 0.58
CA PHE A 26 19.58 -0.21 1.12
C PHE A 26 19.22 -1.70 1.17
N THR A 27 19.05 -2.25 2.38
CA THR A 27 18.67 -3.66 2.59
C THR A 27 17.18 -3.86 2.83
N GLY A 28 16.36 -2.85 2.53
CA GLY A 28 14.92 -2.92 2.74
C GLY A 28 14.16 -3.46 1.53
N HIS A 29 12.86 -3.22 1.51
CA HIS A 29 11.95 -3.66 0.46
C HIS A 29 11.54 -2.48 -0.42
N THR A 30 11.15 -2.78 -1.65
CA THR A 30 10.55 -1.81 -2.57
C THR A 30 9.23 -2.37 -3.08
N LEU A 31 8.23 -1.50 -3.24
CA LEU A 31 6.97 -1.91 -3.84
C LEU A 31 7.20 -2.52 -5.23
N PRO A 32 6.54 -3.66 -5.55
CA PRO A 32 6.78 -4.38 -6.80
C PRO A 32 6.26 -3.63 -8.03
N ARG A 33 5.39 -2.63 -7.85
CA ARG A 33 4.92 -1.72 -8.88
C ARG A 33 4.52 -0.38 -8.28
N LYS A 34 4.31 0.59 -9.17
CA LYS A 34 3.66 1.86 -8.83
C LYS A 34 2.20 1.61 -8.46
N THR A 35 1.68 2.40 -7.53
CA THR A 35 0.28 2.38 -7.10
C THR A 35 -0.32 3.79 -7.11
N GLY A 36 -1.65 3.85 -7.01
CA GLY A 36 -2.46 5.07 -6.95
C GLY A 36 -2.52 5.86 -8.24
N TYR A 37 -2.77 7.17 -8.14
CA TYR A 37 -3.02 8.04 -9.31
C TYR A 37 -1.94 7.97 -10.41
N SER A 38 -0.73 7.53 -10.07
CA SER A 38 0.38 7.28 -11.00
C SER A 38 0.10 6.18 -12.03
N THR A 39 -0.85 5.28 -11.77
CA THR A 39 -1.30 4.23 -12.70
C THR A 39 -2.50 4.68 -13.55
N GLY A 40 -2.94 5.94 -13.40
CA GLY A 40 -4.01 6.53 -14.19
C GLY A 40 -5.42 6.26 -13.66
N VAL A 41 -5.54 5.72 -12.45
CA VAL A 41 -6.80 5.43 -11.76
C VAL A 41 -6.71 5.83 -10.28
N THR A 42 -7.84 6.18 -9.66
CA THR A 42 -7.89 6.64 -8.26
C THR A 42 -7.82 5.48 -7.26
N ASN A 43 -8.33 4.30 -7.62
CA ASN A 43 -8.38 3.13 -6.76
C ASN A 43 -7.35 2.10 -7.19
N ASP A 44 -6.17 2.10 -6.59
CA ASP A 44 -5.13 1.18 -6.99
C ASP A 44 -4.37 0.63 -5.80
N TRP A 45 -5.15 -0.03 -4.94
CA TRP A 45 -4.64 -0.67 -3.75
C TRP A 45 -3.94 -1.98 -4.09
N LEU A 46 -2.69 -2.09 -3.68
CA LEU A 46 -1.89 -3.31 -3.70
C LEU A 46 -1.86 -3.90 -2.29
N TYR A 47 -2.37 -5.11 -2.11
CA TYR A 47 -2.55 -5.72 -0.78
C TYR A 47 -1.53 -6.82 -0.54
N PHE A 48 -1.19 -7.02 0.72
CA PHE A 48 -0.17 -7.96 1.18
C PHE A 48 -0.71 -8.78 2.36
N ASP A 49 -0.58 -10.10 2.26
CA ASP A 49 -0.50 -11.00 3.42
C ASP A 49 0.96 -11.02 3.86
N LEU A 50 1.24 -10.45 5.02
CA LEU A 50 2.60 -10.28 5.54
C LEU A 50 3.19 -11.59 6.06
N LYS A 51 2.33 -12.56 6.44
CA LYS A 51 2.79 -13.87 6.91
C LYS A 51 3.32 -14.70 5.76
N THR A 52 2.59 -14.73 4.64
CA THR A 52 2.93 -15.58 3.49
C THR A 52 3.74 -14.84 2.43
N GLY A 53 3.76 -13.51 2.47
CA GLY A 53 4.30 -12.66 1.41
C GLY A 53 3.40 -12.60 0.17
N HIS A 54 2.19 -13.18 0.24
CA HIS A 54 1.27 -13.19 -0.89
C HIS A 54 0.72 -11.78 -1.17
N ARG A 55 0.65 -11.44 -2.46
CA ARG A 55 0.22 -10.14 -2.94
C ARG A 55 -1.11 -10.27 -3.69
N TYR A 56 -2.03 -9.34 -3.45
CA TYR A 56 -3.30 -9.27 -4.17
C TYR A 56 -3.38 -7.98 -4.96
N ASN A 57 -4.14 -8.01 -6.06
CA ASN A 57 -4.31 -6.88 -6.98
C ASN A 57 -3.03 -6.42 -7.70
N VAL A 58 -2.14 -7.35 -8.03
CA VAL A 58 -0.85 -7.04 -8.66
C VAL A 58 -1.02 -6.45 -10.06
N LEU A 59 -1.99 -6.91 -10.85
CA LEU A 59 -2.11 -6.57 -12.28
C LEU A 59 -3.42 -5.86 -12.67
N ASN A 60 -4.31 -5.60 -11.71
CA ASN A 60 -5.65 -5.07 -11.98
C ASN A 60 -5.88 -3.72 -11.26
N PRO A 61 -5.14 -2.66 -11.62
CA PRO A 61 -5.44 -1.33 -11.09
C PRO A 61 -6.92 -0.98 -11.37
N ASN A 62 -7.55 -0.23 -10.46
CA ASN A 62 -8.99 0.09 -10.47
C ASN A 62 -9.94 -1.01 -9.97
N GLN A 63 -9.41 -2.13 -9.48
CA GLN A 63 -10.20 -3.17 -8.81
C GLN A 63 -9.83 -3.22 -7.32
N SER A 64 -10.79 -3.56 -6.44
CA SER A 64 -10.63 -3.60 -4.98
C SER A 64 -11.02 -4.97 -4.43
N VAL A 65 -10.09 -5.63 -3.72
CA VAL A 65 -10.18 -7.04 -3.27
C VAL A 65 -10.92 -7.29 -1.99
N ILE A 66 -11.39 -6.21 -1.37
CA ILE A 66 -11.98 -6.24 -0.04
C ILE A 66 -13.41 -6.77 -0.10
N ALA A 67 -13.84 -7.45 0.95
CA ALA A 67 -15.22 -7.93 1.10
C ALA A 67 -16.15 -6.90 1.79
N TYR A 68 -15.59 -5.77 2.23
CA TYR A 68 -16.28 -4.76 3.05
C TYR A 68 -15.97 -3.34 2.58
N ILE A 69 -16.96 -2.45 2.68
CA ILE A 69 -16.85 -1.01 2.41
C ILE A 69 -17.57 -0.28 3.54
N ASP A 70 -16.91 0.69 4.17
CA ASP A 70 -17.47 1.47 5.28
C ASP A 70 -18.04 0.58 6.41
N GLY A 71 -17.36 -0.54 6.70
CA GLY A 71 -17.77 -1.52 7.71
C GLY A 71 -18.98 -2.40 7.33
N LYS A 72 -19.50 -2.28 6.11
CA LYS A 72 -20.59 -3.11 5.59
C LYS A 72 -20.07 -4.14 4.60
N PRO A 73 -20.61 -5.37 4.58
CA PRO A 73 -20.35 -6.30 3.49
C PRO A 73 -20.72 -5.66 2.15
N ILE A 74 -19.96 -5.97 1.09
CA ILE A 74 -20.23 -5.48 -0.27
C ILE A 74 -21.69 -5.72 -0.69
N GLU A 75 -22.27 -6.86 -0.30
CA GLU A 75 -23.66 -7.19 -0.61
C GLU A 75 -24.65 -6.21 0.01
N GLU A 76 -24.40 -5.81 1.26
CA GLU A 76 -25.23 -4.85 1.97
C GLU A 76 -25.02 -3.45 1.39
N TYR A 77 -23.76 -3.07 1.17
CA TYR A 77 -23.38 -1.76 0.66
C TYR A 77 -23.98 -1.46 -0.73
N PHE A 78 -24.03 -2.46 -1.60
CA PHE A 78 -24.60 -2.36 -2.95
C PHE A 78 -26.06 -2.79 -3.06
N HIS A 79 -26.71 -3.14 -1.94
CA HIS A 79 -28.09 -3.65 -1.92
C HIS A 79 -28.30 -4.87 -2.85
N TYR A 80 -27.30 -5.74 -2.96
CA TYR A 80 -27.33 -6.93 -3.81
C TYR A 80 -27.99 -8.11 -3.10
N LYS A 81 -28.97 -8.77 -3.76
CA LYS A 81 -29.79 -9.87 -3.19
C LYS A 81 -29.49 -11.26 -3.77
N GLY A 82 -28.40 -11.44 -4.52
CA GLY A 82 -28.07 -12.73 -5.16
C GLY A 82 -27.63 -13.80 -4.16
N THR A 83 -27.96 -15.06 -4.45
CA THR A 83 -27.79 -16.23 -3.56
C THR A 83 -26.49 -17.02 -3.78
N ALA A 84 -25.63 -16.61 -4.71
CA ALA A 84 -24.49 -17.41 -5.13
C ALA A 84 -23.21 -17.10 -4.30
N LYS A 85 -22.46 -18.17 -3.97
CA LYS A 85 -21.12 -18.13 -3.33
C LYS A 85 -20.03 -17.67 -4.33
N LEU A 86 -20.32 -16.61 -5.08
CA LEU A 86 -19.40 -16.05 -6.06
C LEU A 86 -18.43 -15.11 -5.35
N VAL A 87 -17.18 -15.12 -5.80
CA VAL A 87 -16.19 -14.12 -5.41
C VAL A 87 -16.64 -12.79 -6.01
N LYS A 88 -16.74 -11.75 -5.17
CA LYS A 88 -17.23 -10.43 -5.57
C LYS A 88 -16.08 -9.43 -5.57
N TYR A 89 -15.95 -8.72 -6.68
CA TYR A 89 -14.95 -7.67 -6.87
C TYR A 89 -15.72 -6.38 -7.10
N TRP A 90 -15.10 -5.24 -6.76
CA TRP A 90 -15.66 -3.96 -7.12
C TRP A 90 -14.59 -2.96 -7.52
N SER A 91 -14.96 -2.01 -8.39
CA SER A 91 -14.12 -0.87 -8.73
C SER A 91 -14.52 0.34 -7.90
N GLU A 92 -13.59 0.85 -7.08
CA GLU A 92 -13.76 2.10 -6.34
C GLU A 92 -13.44 3.27 -7.28
N GLY A 93 -14.41 4.17 -7.51
CA GLY A 93 -14.37 5.22 -8.53
C GLY A 93 -15.78 5.75 -8.85
N VAL A 94 -15.94 6.55 -9.91
CA VAL A 94 -17.24 7.16 -10.28
C VAL A 94 -18.30 6.11 -10.67
N GLN A 95 -17.86 4.93 -11.12
CA GLN A 95 -18.74 3.77 -11.34
C GLN A 95 -18.46 2.67 -10.34
N LYS A 96 -19.43 2.40 -9.47
CA LYS A 96 -19.41 1.27 -8.54
C LYS A 96 -20.07 0.05 -9.20
N ASN A 97 -19.28 -0.89 -9.70
CA ASN A 97 -19.77 -2.12 -10.35
C ASN A 97 -19.34 -3.36 -9.56
N ILE A 98 -20.21 -4.38 -9.45
CA ILE A 98 -19.89 -5.71 -8.90
C ILE A 98 -19.55 -6.66 -10.05
N PHE A 99 -18.44 -7.38 -9.93
CA PHE A 99 -18.06 -8.49 -10.83
C PHE A 99 -18.15 -9.82 -10.08
N GLU A 100 -18.52 -10.90 -10.79
CA GLU A 100 -18.75 -12.24 -10.22
C GLU A 100 -17.73 -13.25 -10.76
N ASP A 101 -16.98 -13.96 -9.89
CA ASP A 101 -16.23 -15.18 -10.23
C ASP A 101 -16.75 -16.43 -9.48
N ALA A 102 -16.50 -17.61 -10.07
CA ALA A 102 -17.09 -18.90 -9.71
C ALA A 102 -16.60 -19.51 -8.36
N GLU A 103 -17.42 -20.44 -7.82
CA GLU A 103 -17.32 -21.03 -6.47
C GLU A 103 -15.96 -21.71 -6.16
N ARG A 104 -15.55 -21.65 -4.87
CA ARG A 104 -14.42 -22.39 -4.29
C ARG A 104 -14.90 -23.57 -3.43
N ASP A 105 -14.00 -24.55 -3.19
CA ASP A 105 -14.23 -25.59 -2.18
C ASP A 105 -14.14 -25.03 -0.74
N GLU A 106 -14.52 -25.85 0.24
CA GLU A 106 -14.59 -25.48 1.67
C GLU A 106 -13.24 -25.02 2.28
N ASN A 107 -12.12 -25.29 1.59
CA ASN A 107 -10.77 -24.95 2.03
C ASN A 107 -10.16 -23.76 1.25
N GLY A 108 -10.85 -23.28 0.21
CA GLY A 108 -10.39 -22.17 -0.65
C GLY A 108 -9.28 -22.53 -1.64
N ASP A 109 -8.91 -23.81 -1.75
CA ASP A 109 -7.71 -24.28 -2.45
C ASP A 109 -7.96 -24.65 -3.93
N THR A 110 -9.23 -24.75 -4.35
CA THR A 110 -9.60 -25.08 -5.73
C THR A 110 -10.61 -24.09 -6.29
N ILE A 111 -10.36 -23.58 -7.51
CA ILE A 111 -11.30 -22.72 -8.25
C ILE A 111 -12.03 -23.58 -9.28
N PHE A 112 -13.37 -23.56 -9.27
CA PHE A 112 -14.20 -24.27 -10.25
C PHE A 112 -14.74 -23.31 -11.30
N THR A 113 -14.29 -23.43 -12.55
CA THR A 113 -14.89 -22.69 -13.67
C THR A 113 -15.93 -23.58 -14.35
N LYS A 114 -17.17 -23.09 -14.44
CA LYS A 114 -18.25 -23.76 -15.17
C LYS A 114 -18.41 -23.14 -16.55
N ASN A 115 -18.19 -23.93 -17.59
CA ASN A 115 -18.45 -23.47 -18.96
C ASN A 115 -19.97 -23.30 -19.15
N GLN A 116 -20.42 -22.06 -19.38
CA GLN A 116 -21.86 -21.75 -19.43
C GLN A 116 -22.59 -22.38 -20.63
N ALA A 117 -21.90 -22.68 -21.72
CA ALA A 117 -22.50 -23.30 -22.91
C ALA A 117 -22.66 -24.82 -22.78
N THR A 118 -21.79 -25.48 -22.01
CA THR A 118 -21.72 -26.96 -21.95
C THR A 118 -22.03 -27.54 -20.57
N GLY A 119 -22.09 -26.70 -19.53
CA GLY A 119 -22.29 -27.12 -18.14
C GLY A 119 -21.10 -27.87 -17.53
N LYS A 120 -20.00 -28.04 -18.27
CA LYS A 120 -18.82 -28.80 -17.83
C LYS A 120 -18.02 -28.00 -16.80
N LEU A 121 -17.72 -28.65 -15.68
CA LEU A 121 -16.87 -28.12 -14.61
C LEU A 121 -15.40 -28.40 -14.93
N THR A 122 -14.57 -27.36 -14.90
CA THR A 122 -13.11 -27.45 -14.97
C THR A 122 -12.53 -26.83 -13.69
N TYR A 123 -11.46 -27.40 -13.16
CA TYR A 123 -10.85 -26.95 -11.90
C TYR A 123 -9.38 -26.60 -12.08
N LYS A 124 -8.89 -25.63 -11.30
CA LYS A 124 -7.46 -25.34 -11.10
C LYS A 124 -7.14 -25.48 -9.61
N THR A 125 -6.11 -26.26 -9.28
CA THR A 125 -5.62 -26.46 -7.91
C THR A 125 -4.63 -25.36 -7.54
N VAL A 126 -4.89 -24.62 -6.46
CA VAL A 126 -3.99 -23.62 -5.88
C VAL A 126 -3.02 -24.36 -4.95
N LYS A 127 -1.76 -24.53 -5.36
CA LYS A 127 -0.74 -25.13 -4.48
C LYS A 127 -0.26 -24.09 -3.45
N ARG A 128 -0.67 -24.23 -2.18
CA ARG A 128 0.06 -23.63 -1.06
C ARG A 128 1.41 -24.33 -0.92
N GLN A 129 2.50 -23.68 -1.29
CA GLN A 129 3.82 -24.04 -0.80
C GLN A 129 4.25 -23.01 0.25
N ALA A 130 3.92 -23.32 1.51
CA ALA A 130 4.60 -22.73 2.65
C ALA A 130 5.95 -23.43 2.80
N ASN A 131 7.04 -22.64 2.81
CA ASN A 131 8.26 -22.84 3.60
C ASN A 131 9.23 -21.69 3.26
N SER A 132 9.39 -20.76 4.21
CA SER A 132 10.40 -19.68 4.33
C SER A 132 9.81 -18.26 4.38
N ILE A 133 10.02 -17.64 5.54
CA ILE A 133 9.81 -16.26 5.98
C ILE A 133 10.47 -15.21 5.04
N LEU A 134 9.81 -14.04 4.93
CA LEU A 134 10.26 -12.75 4.41
C LEU A 134 11.10 -12.77 3.11
N VAL A 135 10.43 -12.60 1.97
CA VAL A 135 11.02 -12.06 0.74
C VAL A 135 9.95 -11.24 0.03
N MET A 136 10.01 -9.90 0.13
CA MET A 136 9.29 -9.00 -0.79
C MET A 136 10.14 -8.63 -2.01
N GLU A 137 11.11 -9.48 -2.37
CA GLU A 137 11.79 -9.40 -3.65
C GLU A 137 11.12 -10.32 -4.68
N ASN A 138 10.91 -9.80 -5.88
CA ASN A 138 10.55 -10.46 -7.15
C ASN A 138 10.58 -12.01 -7.14
N LYS A 139 9.54 -12.64 -6.59
CA LYS A 139 9.11 -13.95 -7.07
C LYS A 139 8.17 -13.72 -8.25
N GLU A 140 8.42 -14.43 -9.35
CA GLU A 140 7.56 -14.43 -10.53
C GLU A 140 6.10 -14.61 -10.09
N ASP A 141 5.29 -13.58 -10.30
CA ASP A 141 3.87 -13.57 -9.95
C ASP A 141 3.13 -14.65 -10.75
N ASP A 142 2.40 -15.55 -10.08
CA ASP A 142 1.52 -16.50 -10.77
C ASP A 142 0.27 -15.75 -11.24
N PRO A 143 0.02 -15.63 -12.56
CA PRO A 143 -1.19 -14.98 -13.06
C PRO A 143 -2.50 -15.67 -12.66
N ASN A 144 -2.45 -16.83 -12.00
CA ASN A 144 -3.63 -17.53 -11.47
C ASN A 144 -3.93 -17.22 -9.99
N THR A 145 -3.10 -16.46 -9.28
CA THR A 145 -3.43 -15.92 -7.94
C THR A 145 -4.08 -14.53 -8.00
N MET A 146 -4.33 -14.04 -9.22
CA MET A 146 -4.80 -12.68 -9.56
C MET A 146 -6.25 -12.33 -9.16
N ALA A 147 -7.01 -13.21 -8.50
CA ALA A 147 -8.47 -13.07 -8.41
C ALA A 147 -9.06 -13.60 -7.05
N TYR A 148 -8.99 -12.76 -6.01
CA TYR A 148 -9.95 -12.40 -4.92
C TYR A 148 -10.83 -13.51 -4.23
N PRO A 149 -11.44 -13.21 -3.05
CA PRO A 149 -11.23 -12.06 -2.17
C PRO A 149 -10.08 -12.32 -1.21
N ALA A 150 -9.27 -11.30 -0.97
CA ALA A 150 -8.32 -11.33 0.13
C ALA A 150 -9.13 -11.10 1.41
N THR A 151 -9.56 -12.16 2.08
CA THR A 151 -10.06 -12.06 3.46
C THR A 151 -8.89 -12.03 4.46
N GLU A 152 -7.74 -12.56 4.02
CA GLU A 152 -6.52 -12.77 4.79
C GLU A 152 -5.39 -11.89 4.22
N TRP A 153 -5.55 -10.57 4.28
CA TRP A 153 -4.49 -9.58 4.00
C TRP A 153 -4.27 -8.73 5.24
N ASP A 154 -3.09 -8.13 5.39
CA ASP A 154 -2.72 -7.36 6.58
C ASP A 154 -2.51 -5.86 6.27
N LEU A 155 -1.83 -5.55 5.15
CA LEU A 155 -1.40 -4.21 4.77
C LEU A 155 -1.66 -3.97 3.28
N ALA A 156 -2.04 -2.75 2.91
CA ALA A 156 -2.17 -2.37 1.51
C ALA A 156 -1.72 -0.92 1.24
N PHE A 157 -1.29 -0.67 0.00
CA PHE A 157 -0.77 0.62 -0.47
C PHE A 157 -1.55 1.15 -1.68
N ASP A 158 -1.91 2.42 -1.66
CA ASP A 158 -2.42 3.19 -2.81
C ASP A 158 -1.67 4.53 -2.86
N GLY A 159 -0.74 4.62 -3.80
CA GLY A 159 0.33 5.62 -3.74
C GLY A 159 1.05 5.48 -2.40
N TYR A 160 1.07 6.56 -1.62
CA TYR A 160 1.69 6.61 -0.29
C TYR A 160 0.68 6.44 0.85
N GLN A 161 -0.59 6.23 0.53
CA GLN A 161 -1.60 5.94 1.53
C GLN A 161 -1.56 4.46 1.88
N LEU A 162 -1.76 4.17 3.17
CA LEU A 162 -1.73 2.81 3.70
C LEU A 162 -3.02 2.48 4.42
N ARG A 163 -3.39 1.20 4.36
CA ARG A 163 -4.55 0.67 5.06
C ARG A 163 -4.28 -0.72 5.61
N THR A 164 -5.03 -1.10 6.63
CA THR A 164 -4.92 -2.40 7.30
C THR A 164 -6.24 -3.15 7.21
N ASN A 165 -6.22 -4.48 7.36
CA ASN A 165 -7.47 -5.24 7.41
C ASN A 165 -8.12 -5.09 8.77
N SER A 166 -8.79 -3.96 8.96
CA SER A 166 -9.50 -3.58 10.19
C SER A 166 -10.56 -2.52 9.89
N GLY A 167 -11.42 -2.26 10.88
CA GLY A 167 -12.35 -1.15 10.86
C GLY A 167 -13.21 -1.11 9.59
N THR A 168 -13.07 -0.03 8.83
CA THR A 168 -13.84 0.20 7.59
C THR A 168 -13.28 -0.54 6.37
N SER A 169 -12.01 -0.98 6.42
CA SER A 169 -11.31 -1.63 5.30
C SER A 169 -11.51 -3.15 5.27
N GLY A 170 -11.89 -3.78 6.39
CA GLY A 170 -12.10 -5.22 6.47
C GLY A 170 -12.47 -5.73 7.86
N ILE A 171 -12.87 -7.00 7.94
CA ILE A 171 -13.30 -7.68 9.18
C ILE A 171 -12.16 -8.16 10.06
N GLY A 172 -10.91 -8.00 9.61
CA GLY A 172 -9.75 -8.40 10.38
C GLY A 172 -9.62 -7.60 11.69
N LYS A 173 -8.80 -8.16 12.58
CA LYS A 173 -8.34 -7.50 13.79
C LYS A 173 -7.10 -6.65 13.55
N GLY A 174 -6.81 -6.25 12.31
CA GLY A 174 -5.63 -5.45 12.01
C GLY A 174 -5.63 -4.09 12.71
N GLY A 175 -4.67 -3.27 12.33
CA GLY A 175 -4.55 -1.88 12.80
C GLY A 175 -3.10 -1.49 12.93
N ALA A 176 -2.87 -0.20 13.23
CA ALA A 176 -1.53 0.33 13.36
C ALA A 176 -1.36 1.24 14.57
N ALA A 177 -0.13 1.36 15.06
CA ALA A 177 0.27 2.34 16.04
C ALA A 177 1.64 2.94 15.67
N ASP A 178 1.87 4.19 16.05
CA ASP A 178 3.14 4.90 15.86
C ASP A 178 4.05 4.65 17.06
N LEU A 179 5.24 4.09 16.85
CA LEU A 179 6.23 3.82 17.89
C LEU A 179 7.27 4.95 18.03
N GLY A 180 7.12 6.02 17.24
CA GLY A 180 7.94 7.22 17.29
C GLY A 180 8.99 7.31 16.18
N TYR A 181 9.69 8.46 16.18
CA TYR A 181 10.73 8.80 15.22
C TYR A 181 12.03 8.04 15.49
N GLY A 182 12.62 7.44 14.44
CA GLY A 182 13.88 6.70 14.54
C GLY A 182 13.75 5.35 15.25
N GLU A 183 14.89 4.72 15.52
CA GLU A 183 14.98 3.49 16.33
C GLU A 183 14.25 2.25 15.77
N TYR A 184 14.23 2.05 14.44
CA TYR A 184 13.63 0.86 13.83
C TYR A 184 14.16 -0.46 14.45
N ASP A 185 15.46 -0.55 14.71
CA ASP A 185 16.13 -1.75 15.23
C ASP A 185 15.91 -2.01 16.72
N LYS A 186 15.46 -1.01 17.48
CA LYS A 186 15.16 -1.15 18.91
C LYS A 186 14.01 -2.12 19.16
N TRP A 187 13.08 -2.21 18.22
CA TRP A 187 11.91 -3.06 18.30
C TRP A 187 12.25 -4.45 17.80
N THR A 188 12.30 -5.40 18.72
CA THR A 188 12.74 -6.78 18.42
C THR A 188 11.68 -7.83 18.73
N SER A 189 10.65 -7.50 19.52
CA SER A 189 9.63 -8.46 19.91
C SER A 189 8.23 -7.88 20.10
N LYS A 190 7.23 -8.75 19.95
CA LYS A 190 5.81 -8.41 20.18
C LYS A 190 5.57 -7.93 21.62
N ALA A 191 6.18 -8.61 22.60
CA ALA A 191 6.02 -8.29 24.01
C ALA A 191 6.54 -6.88 24.37
N GLN A 192 7.62 -6.45 23.72
CA GLN A 192 8.17 -5.11 23.89
C GLN A 192 7.19 -4.04 23.41
N VAL A 193 6.55 -4.26 22.25
CA VAL A 193 5.52 -3.37 21.73
C VAL A 193 4.30 -3.34 22.64
N ASP A 194 3.80 -4.50 23.08
CA ASP A 194 2.66 -4.55 23.99
C ASP A 194 2.92 -3.77 25.29
N ALA A 195 4.12 -3.89 25.86
CA ALA A 195 4.53 -3.14 27.05
C ALA A 195 4.58 -1.62 26.78
N TYR A 196 5.14 -1.22 25.63
CA TYR A 196 5.19 0.19 25.24
C TYR A 196 3.80 0.80 25.03
N LEU A 197 2.92 0.11 24.31
CA LEU A 197 1.55 0.56 24.09
C LEU A 197 0.80 0.69 25.42
N ALA A 198 0.98 -0.24 26.35
CA ALA A 198 0.38 -0.17 27.67
C ALA A 198 0.91 1.02 28.50
N GLU A 199 2.23 1.23 28.52
CA GLU A 199 2.88 2.34 29.23
C GLU A 199 2.42 3.71 28.72
N HIS A 200 2.22 3.84 27.41
CA HIS A 200 1.83 5.08 26.75
C HIS A 200 0.31 5.24 26.59
N ASN A 201 -0.48 4.29 27.14
CA ASN A 201 -1.93 4.25 27.00
C ASN A 201 -2.39 4.35 25.53
N MET A 202 -1.67 3.66 24.64
CA MET A 202 -1.90 3.60 23.21
C MET A 202 -2.63 2.31 22.84
N THR A 203 -3.44 2.38 21.81
CA THR A 203 -4.10 1.21 21.20
C THR A 203 -3.84 1.21 19.70
N PHE A 204 -4.02 0.05 19.07
CA PHE A 204 -4.01 -0.03 17.61
C PHE A 204 -5.17 0.77 17.03
N ALA A 205 -4.85 1.79 16.24
CA ALA A 205 -5.83 2.51 15.45
C ALA A 205 -6.30 1.61 14.31
N VAL A 206 -7.61 1.45 14.22
CA VAL A 206 -8.27 0.76 13.11
C VAL A 206 -8.54 1.74 11.97
N ASP A 207 -8.75 1.20 10.78
CA ASP A 207 -9.02 2.01 9.60
C ASP A 207 -10.37 2.72 9.68
N ASP A 208 -10.41 3.96 9.21
CA ASP A 208 -11.61 4.77 9.08
C ASP A 208 -11.79 5.26 7.63
N SER A 209 -13.01 5.70 7.32
CA SER A 209 -13.38 6.29 6.04
C SER A 209 -13.55 7.81 6.16
N ALA A 210 -12.83 8.46 7.07
CA ALA A 210 -13.03 9.86 7.47
C ALA A 210 -11.75 10.70 7.47
N SER A 211 -10.58 10.07 7.57
CA SER A 211 -9.31 10.74 7.81
C SER A 211 -8.34 10.64 6.64
N VAL A 212 -8.47 9.63 5.77
CA VAL A 212 -7.46 9.33 4.75
C VAL A 212 -7.93 9.74 3.35
N TYR A 213 -7.08 10.49 2.64
CA TYR A 213 -7.35 10.97 1.29
C TYR A 213 -6.32 10.45 0.29
N VAL A 214 -6.81 9.87 -0.81
CA VAL A 214 -5.98 9.59 -1.99
C VAL A 214 -6.10 10.74 -2.99
N THR A 215 -5.03 10.95 -3.75
CA THR A 215 -5.09 11.86 -4.91
C THR A 215 -5.89 11.17 -6.01
N MET A 216 -6.89 11.85 -6.58
CA MET A 216 -7.63 11.31 -7.71
C MET A 216 -6.75 11.28 -8.96
N SER A 217 -6.94 10.28 -9.81
CA SER A 217 -6.39 10.36 -11.17
C SER A 217 -7.08 11.48 -11.96
N GLN A 218 -6.35 12.13 -12.86
CA GLN A 218 -6.93 13.15 -13.73
C GLN A 218 -8.09 12.58 -14.56
N ASN A 219 -7.96 11.32 -15.00
CA ASN A 219 -9.01 10.63 -15.76
C ASN A 219 -10.29 10.47 -14.95
N ASP A 220 -10.20 10.05 -13.69
CA ASP A 220 -11.38 9.83 -12.86
C ASP A 220 -11.99 11.14 -12.36
N TRP A 221 -11.17 12.18 -12.15
CA TRP A 221 -11.67 13.53 -11.93
C TRP A 221 -12.47 14.05 -13.13
N ASN A 222 -11.96 13.88 -14.35
CA ASN A 222 -12.67 14.29 -15.56
C ASN A 222 -14.02 13.56 -15.69
N LYS A 223 -14.06 12.24 -15.42
CA LYS A 223 -15.32 11.49 -15.39
C LYS A 223 -16.28 12.03 -14.32
N TYR A 224 -15.78 12.34 -13.13
CA TYR A 224 -16.57 12.92 -12.05
C TYR A 224 -17.20 14.26 -12.47
N CYS A 225 -16.43 15.14 -13.12
CA CYS A 225 -16.96 16.40 -13.64
C CYS A 225 -18.08 16.19 -14.66
N ILE A 226 -17.93 15.23 -15.59
CA ILE A 226 -18.96 14.90 -16.58
C ILE A 226 -20.24 14.44 -15.90
N ASP A 227 -20.14 13.48 -14.97
CA ASP A 227 -21.30 12.87 -14.31
C ASP A 227 -22.05 13.86 -13.41
N ASN A 228 -21.33 14.84 -12.86
CA ASN A 228 -21.91 15.90 -12.01
C ASN A 228 -22.17 17.21 -12.76
N LYS A 229 -21.97 17.26 -14.08
CA LYS A 229 -22.18 18.45 -14.93
C LYS A 229 -21.36 19.68 -14.49
N LEU A 230 -20.12 19.44 -14.06
CA LEU A 230 -19.16 20.49 -13.68
C LEU A 230 -18.30 20.89 -14.89
N ASP A 231 -18.00 22.19 -15.02
CA ASP A 231 -17.05 22.68 -16.02
C ASP A 231 -15.61 22.37 -15.57
N MET A 232 -14.83 21.74 -16.44
CA MET A 232 -13.46 21.28 -16.13
C MET A 232 -12.43 22.42 -16.05
N ASN A 233 -12.71 23.58 -16.65
CA ASN A 233 -11.83 24.75 -16.54
C ASN A 233 -12.06 25.47 -15.22
N GLU A 234 -13.31 25.53 -14.76
CA GLU A 234 -13.66 26.08 -13.44
C GLU A 234 -13.31 25.12 -12.29
N ASN A 235 -13.18 23.81 -12.58
CA ASN A 235 -12.85 22.76 -11.62
C ASN A 235 -11.64 21.95 -12.10
N PRO A 236 -10.43 22.56 -12.19
CA PRO A 236 -9.26 21.88 -12.69
C PRO A 236 -8.86 20.73 -11.76
N TRP A 237 -8.32 19.65 -12.33
CA TRP A 237 -7.79 18.54 -11.53
C TRP A 237 -6.69 19.00 -10.55
N PHE A 238 -5.91 20.01 -10.90
CA PHE A 238 -4.90 20.60 -10.03
C PHE A 238 -5.10 22.11 -9.91
N ASP A 239 -5.27 22.58 -8.68
CA ASP A 239 -5.29 24.00 -8.32
C ASP A 239 -3.95 24.36 -7.65
N PRO A 240 -3.22 25.37 -8.14
CA PRO A 240 -1.95 25.80 -7.53
C PRO A 240 -2.02 26.17 -6.04
N ASN A 241 -3.19 26.57 -5.53
CA ASN A 241 -3.40 26.96 -4.14
C ASN A 241 -3.86 25.79 -3.26
N ASN A 242 -4.58 24.83 -3.83
CA ASN A 242 -5.25 23.75 -3.09
C ASN A 242 -4.65 22.35 -3.37
N GLY A 243 -3.80 22.23 -4.38
CA GLY A 243 -3.21 20.98 -4.84
C GLY A 243 -4.13 20.19 -5.79
N PRO A 244 -3.83 18.90 -6.01
CA PRO A 244 -4.65 18.04 -6.85
C PRO A 244 -5.98 17.68 -6.17
N ALA A 245 -6.98 17.33 -6.97
CA ALA A 245 -8.25 16.78 -6.51
C ALA A 245 -8.01 15.48 -5.71
N LYS A 246 -8.75 15.32 -4.61
CA LYS A 246 -8.61 14.20 -3.68
C LYS A 246 -9.94 13.54 -3.40
N GLN A 247 -9.89 12.26 -3.02
CA GLN A 247 -11.04 11.47 -2.63
C GLN A 247 -10.79 10.85 -1.26
N LEU A 248 -11.82 10.88 -0.41
CA LEU A 248 -11.85 10.19 0.88
C LEU A 248 -11.94 8.68 0.66
N VAL A 249 -11.11 7.92 1.38
CA VAL A 249 -11.02 6.46 1.26
C VAL A 249 -10.97 5.81 2.64
N SER A 250 -11.28 4.52 2.67
CA SER A 250 -11.00 3.66 3.82
C SER A 250 -9.49 3.45 3.96
N GLY A 251 -8.91 3.94 5.06
CA GLY A 251 -7.47 3.87 5.30
C GLY A 251 -7.11 4.05 6.77
N ASN A 252 -5.83 3.83 7.10
CA ASN A 252 -5.39 3.90 8.49
C ASN A 252 -4.95 5.33 8.88
N PRO A 253 -5.62 5.98 9.86
CA PRO A 253 -5.34 7.38 10.23
C PRO A 253 -3.97 7.58 10.91
N VAL A 254 -3.34 6.52 11.41
CA VAL A 254 -1.98 6.58 11.96
C VAL A 254 -0.96 6.48 10.83
N LEU A 255 -1.17 5.57 9.87
CA LEU A 255 -0.24 5.38 8.76
C LEU A 255 -0.29 6.47 7.69
N GLU A 256 -1.38 7.25 7.62
CA GLU A 256 -1.45 8.46 6.78
C GLU A 256 -0.29 9.43 7.04
N LYS A 257 0.24 9.43 8.26
CA LYS A 257 1.37 10.27 8.68
C LYS A 257 2.73 9.72 8.27
N ALA A 258 2.80 8.52 7.69
CA ALA A 258 4.06 7.90 7.29
C ALA A 258 4.75 8.65 6.15
N MET A 259 3.99 9.42 5.36
CA MET A 259 4.52 10.26 4.29
C MET A 259 3.65 11.49 4.08
N THR A 260 4.30 12.64 3.85
CA THR A 260 3.62 13.91 3.57
C THR A 260 3.85 14.36 2.14
N PHE A 261 2.81 14.95 1.53
CA PHE A 261 2.86 15.53 0.19
C PHE A 261 2.84 17.06 0.28
N SER A 262 3.71 17.74 -0.48
CA SER A 262 3.74 19.19 -0.60
C SER A 262 4.13 19.67 -2.01
N GLY A 263 3.88 20.95 -2.31
CA GLY A 263 4.36 21.60 -3.54
C GLY A 263 3.29 21.83 -4.63
N PRO A 264 3.60 22.75 -5.57
CA PRO A 264 4.52 22.45 -6.67
C PRO A 264 5.96 22.98 -6.48
N PRO A 265 7.02 22.25 -6.93
CA PRO A 265 6.97 20.90 -7.53
C PRO A 265 6.57 19.83 -6.49
N PRO A 266 5.96 18.71 -6.89
CA PRO A 266 5.58 17.62 -5.97
C PRO A 266 6.75 17.11 -5.14
N VAL A 267 6.63 17.15 -3.82
CA VAL A 267 7.61 16.61 -2.86
C VAL A 267 6.91 15.65 -1.92
N TYR A 268 7.45 14.44 -1.84
CA TYR A 268 7.02 13.37 -0.94
C TYR A 268 8.06 13.17 0.14
N THR A 269 7.71 13.44 1.40
CA THR A 269 8.64 13.40 2.53
C THR A 269 8.20 12.30 3.51
N PRO A 270 8.97 11.20 3.64
CA PRO A 270 8.74 10.19 4.67
C PRO A 270 8.88 10.77 6.08
N SER A 271 8.12 10.24 7.04
CA SER A 271 8.25 10.65 8.45
C SER A 271 9.48 10.07 9.13
N PHE A 272 10.00 8.94 8.64
CA PHE A 272 11.01 8.10 9.30
C PHE A 272 10.59 7.60 10.70
N HIS A 273 9.29 7.62 11.00
CA HIS A 273 8.76 6.94 12.18
C HIS A 273 8.73 5.42 11.97
N THR A 274 8.87 4.69 13.07
CA THR A 274 8.59 3.26 13.10
C THR A 274 7.14 3.05 13.47
N TYR A 275 6.37 2.43 12.59
CA TYR A 275 5.00 2.03 12.85
C TYR A 275 4.94 0.54 13.16
N VAL A 276 4.04 0.12 14.04
CA VAL A 276 3.69 -1.30 14.18
C VAL A 276 2.35 -1.58 13.52
N ILE A 277 2.31 -2.65 12.73
CA ILE A 277 1.12 -3.21 12.09
C ILE A 277 0.75 -4.48 12.84
N ARG A 278 -0.49 -4.58 13.30
CA ARG A 278 -1.07 -5.84 13.78
C ARG A 278 -1.68 -6.58 12.60
N SER A 279 -1.40 -7.87 12.48
CA SER A 279 -1.97 -8.73 11.44
C SER A 279 -3.49 -8.84 11.53
N TRP A 280 -4.11 -9.26 10.44
CA TRP A 280 -5.56 -9.42 10.30
C TRP A 280 -6.13 -10.45 11.28
N ASP A 281 -5.39 -11.50 11.62
CA ASP A 281 -5.77 -12.50 12.61
C ASP A 281 -5.58 -11.98 14.06
N GLY A 282 -4.80 -10.91 14.22
CA GLY A 282 -4.44 -10.29 15.49
C GLY A 282 -3.26 -10.96 16.22
N GLU A 283 -2.62 -11.97 15.62
CA GLU A 283 -1.61 -12.80 16.27
C GLU A 283 -0.18 -12.27 16.12
N ARG A 284 0.14 -11.63 14.99
CA ARG A 284 1.51 -11.19 14.62
C ARG A 284 1.59 -9.68 14.54
N TYR A 285 2.74 -9.15 14.94
CA TYR A 285 3.07 -7.73 14.75
C TYR A 285 4.22 -7.59 13.77
N TYR A 286 4.16 -6.58 12.92
CA TYR A 286 5.22 -6.21 11.98
C TYR A 286 5.61 -4.76 12.21
N LYS A 287 6.90 -4.45 12.19
CA LYS A 287 7.39 -3.07 12.23
C LYS A 287 7.64 -2.56 10.81
N LEU A 288 7.11 -1.39 10.49
CA LEU A 288 7.18 -0.73 9.19
C LEU A 288 7.85 0.65 9.34
N GLN A 289 8.78 0.98 8.46
CA GLN A 289 9.29 2.35 8.32
C GLN A 289 9.41 2.69 6.83
N ILE A 290 8.79 3.78 6.40
CA ILE A 290 8.89 4.24 5.01
C ILE A 290 10.16 5.07 4.85
N ILE A 291 10.94 4.77 3.81
CA ILE A 291 12.27 5.34 3.56
C ILE A 291 12.26 6.29 2.37
N SER A 292 11.47 6.00 1.33
CA SER A 292 11.42 6.84 0.13
C SER A 292 10.15 6.62 -0.68
N TRP A 293 9.69 7.67 -1.38
CA TRP A 293 8.67 7.58 -2.43
C TRP A 293 9.19 6.90 -3.72
N TYR A 294 10.50 6.83 -3.85
CA TYR A 294 11.20 6.29 -5.00
C TYR A 294 11.83 4.94 -4.68
N ASP A 295 12.10 4.19 -5.74
CA ASP A 295 12.89 2.98 -5.67
C ASP A 295 14.33 3.35 -5.28
N ALA A 296 14.76 2.92 -4.09
CA ALA A 296 16.07 3.22 -3.55
C ALA A 296 17.20 2.49 -4.31
N ASN A 297 16.86 1.49 -5.13
CA ASN A 297 17.82 0.70 -5.91
C ASN A 297 18.07 1.27 -7.33
N VAL A 298 17.40 2.36 -7.71
CA VAL A 298 17.48 2.94 -9.07
C VAL A 298 17.99 4.38 -9.01
N GLN A 299 18.83 4.78 -9.99
CA GLN A 299 19.27 6.17 -10.14
C GLN A 299 18.06 7.12 -10.25
N ILE A 300 18.13 8.25 -9.54
CA ILE A 300 17.10 9.29 -9.49
C ILE A 300 16.77 9.75 -10.93
N GLY A 301 15.61 9.34 -11.43
CA GLY A 301 15.11 9.63 -12.78
C GLY A 301 13.66 9.18 -12.95
N ASP A 302 12.75 10.15 -12.87
CA ASP A 302 11.37 10.21 -13.40
C ASP A 302 10.28 9.20 -13.01
N GLU A 303 10.52 8.20 -12.16
CA GLU A 303 9.50 7.19 -11.87
C GLU A 303 9.19 6.97 -10.37
N GLY A 304 8.70 8.01 -9.69
CA GLY A 304 8.16 7.91 -8.32
C GLY A 304 6.94 7.00 -8.18
N GLY A 305 6.66 6.56 -6.95
CA GLY A 305 5.53 5.68 -6.62
C GLY A 305 5.89 4.22 -6.36
N ARG A 306 7.16 3.85 -6.52
CA ARG A 306 7.72 2.58 -6.04
C ARG A 306 8.36 2.80 -4.68
N ILE A 307 7.54 2.81 -3.64
CA ILE A 307 7.96 3.16 -2.28
C ILE A 307 9.01 2.16 -1.78
N SER A 308 10.07 2.68 -1.16
CA SER A 308 11.07 1.89 -0.43
C SER A 308 10.82 1.97 1.07
N TYR A 309 10.89 0.84 1.76
CA TYR A 309 10.52 0.70 3.17
C TYR A 309 11.23 -0.46 3.87
N TYR A 310 11.38 -0.38 5.19
CA TYR A 310 11.73 -1.53 6.02
C TYR A 310 10.48 -2.20 6.54
N LEU A 311 10.46 -3.54 6.55
CA LEU A 311 9.39 -4.33 7.12
C LEU A 311 9.92 -5.65 7.69
N ASP A 312 9.69 -5.87 8.99
CA ASP A 312 10.09 -7.07 9.71
C ASP A 312 9.00 -7.55 10.65
N GLU A 313 8.88 -8.87 10.82
CA GLU A 313 8.06 -9.47 11.86
C GLU A 313 8.72 -9.33 13.24
N LEU A 314 7.94 -8.93 14.24
CA LEU A 314 8.35 -8.89 15.64
C LEU A 314 8.05 -10.25 16.29
N LYS A 315 9.11 -10.94 16.71
CA LYS A 315 9.02 -12.29 17.30
C LYS A 315 8.52 -12.30 18.75
#